data_AF-F8AP12-F1
#
_entry.id   AF-F8AP12-F1
#
_cell.length_a   1.000
_cell.length_b   1.000
_cell.length_c   1.000
_cell.angle_alpha   90.00
_cell.angle_beta   90.00
_cell.angle_gamma   90.00
#
_symmetry.space_group_name_H-M   'P 1'
#
loop_
_entity.id
_entity.type
_entity.pdbx_description
1 polymer ?
#
loop_
_entity_poly.entity_id
_entity_poly.type
_entity_poly.pdbx_seq_one_letter_code
_entity_poly.pdbx_strand_id
1 'polypeptide(L)'
;MELLKTYLKNMPKYEKIKAHHLFLLITSFYILASSVSYYSGFLALFSAIFFYISFIVGERLYYILNLDDISKYSSIFNLKKPYKPNYSKHYKFGILLMFIGILFIFFDILWVRDIPLFDPTSRRFLNVPFTALSHLLLLGWAIVVASNLSLDRVKIILYSIIFSGLIMLLGYRTNVMILFLSILFVMYYSNRIKTKELIYSAFGIFLILLFMSILRLYVLGSGGNPIFSRVDLTMSIFDIIVKNFNGMFGGLLHYCAVYSYLGLSPGPRTVIANNIGVYGATITPTIFGAVIGDYGTIGIIPYFGILGIFLGIFYKISESLKGIYLGVYSILVSYLLVGIETGILDLDVILYYFFGLVLCIYVILLRILKR
;
A
#
# COMPACT_ATOMS: atom_id res chain seq x y z
N MET A 1 -28.27 12.91 -24.87
CA MET A 1 -27.57 13.85 -23.98
C MET A 1 -28.36 14.17 -22.71
N GLU A 2 -29.68 14.37 -22.78
CA GLU A 2 -30.56 14.47 -21.59
C GLU A 2 -30.66 13.18 -20.78
N LEU A 3 -30.76 12.02 -21.43
CA LEU A 3 -30.70 10.70 -20.78
C LEU A 3 -29.42 10.48 -19.97
N LEU A 4 -28.28 11.01 -20.44
CA LEU A 4 -26.99 10.92 -19.74
C LEU A 4 -26.95 11.84 -18.52
N LYS A 5 -27.60 13.02 -18.60
CA LYS A 5 -27.77 13.93 -17.47
C LYS A 5 -28.71 13.35 -16.41
N THR A 6 -29.79 12.68 -16.79
CA THR A 6 -30.68 12.01 -15.82
C THR A 6 -30.03 10.79 -15.19
N TYR A 7 -29.21 10.03 -15.93
CA TYR A 7 -28.45 8.91 -15.35
C TYR A 7 -27.37 9.40 -14.37
N LEU A 8 -26.66 10.49 -14.69
CA LEU A 8 -25.71 11.13 -13.78
C LEU A 8 -26.38 11.79 -12.56
N LYS A 9 -27.65 12.23 -12.70
CA LYS A 9 -28.45 12.82 -11.62
C LYS A 9 -29.07 11.76 -10.69
N ASN A 10 -29.28 10.55 -11.21
CA ASN A 10 -29.87 9.41 -10.49
C ASN A 10 -28.84 8.37 -10.04
N MET A 11 -27.53 8.66 -10.14
CA MET A 11 -26.54 7.84 -9.46
C MET A 11 -26.84 7.83 -7.96
N PRO A 12 -26.93 6.65 -7.32
CA PRO A 12 -27.15 6.55 -5.89
C PRO A 12 -26.09 7.39 -5.17
N LYS A 13 -26.56 8.13 -4.17
CA LYS A 13 -25.80 9.05 -3.32
C LYS A 13 -24.53 8.35 -2.79
N TYR A 14 -23.41 8.59 -3.49
CA TYR A 14 -22.02 8.29 -3.15
C TYR A 14 -21.71 6.87 -2.63
N GLU A 15 -21.68 5.88 -3.53
CA GLU A 15 -20.85 4.71 -3.26
C GLU A 15 -19.38 5.15 -3.28
N LYS A 16 -18.68 4.99 -2.14
CA LYS A 16 -17.26 5.37 -2.06
C LYS A 16 -16.45 4.44 -2.96
N ILE A 17 -15.45 5.00 -3.65
CA ILE A 17 -14.46 4.23 -4.40
C ILE A 17 -13.65 3.41 -3.38
N LYS A 18 -13.86 2.10 -3.38
CA LYS A 18 -13.17 1.15 -2.50
C LYS A 18 -11.85 0.69 -3.10
N ALA A 19 -10.97 0.16 -2.25
CA ALA A 19 -9.64 -0.31 -2.61
C ALA A 19 -9.65 -1.36 -3.74
N HIS A 20 -10.61 -2.31 -3.72
CA HIS A 20 -10.69 -3.37 -4.73
C HIS A 20 -11.06 -2.85 -6.13
N HIS A 21 -11.87 -1.78 -6.23
CA HIS A 21 -12.15 -1.14 -7.52
C HIS A 21 -10.88 -0.52 -8.10
N LEU A 22 -10.10 0.18 -7.27
CA LEU A 22 -8.83 0.78 -7.68
C LEU A 22 -7.79 -0.27 -8.06
N PHE A 23 -7.69 -1.36 -7.28
CA PHE A 23 -6.76 -2.45 -7.56
C PHE A 23 -7.05 -3.10 -8.91
N LEU A 24 -8.32 -3.40 -9.20
CA LEU A 24 -8.74 -3.94 -10.49
C LEU A 24 -8.46 -2.95 -11.63
N LEU A 25 -8.83 -1.68 -11.48
CA LEU A 25 -8.65 -0.66 -12.52
C LEU A 25 -7.18 -0.45 -12.86
N ILE A 26 -6.31 -0.32 -11.84
CA ILE A 26 -4.87 -0.14 -12.06
C ILE A 26 -4.26 -1.40 -12.69
N THR A 27 -4.65 -2.59 -12.24
CA THR A 27 -4.16 -3.85 -12.84
C THR A 27 -4.54 -3.93 -14.32
N SER A 28 -5.79 -3.62 -14.67
CA SER A 28 -6.24 -3.58 -16.06
C SER A 28 -5.46 -2.55 -16.89
N PHE A 29 -5.20 -1.37 -16.33
CA PHE A 29 -4.38 -0.35 -16.98
C PHE A 29 -2.95 -0.86 -17.24
N TYR A 30 -2.32 -1.50 -16.25
CA TYR A 30 -0.97 -2.05 -16.40
C TYR A 30 -0.89 -3.09 -17.51
N ILE A 31 -1.90 -3.96 -17.63
CA ILE A 31 -1.95 -4.98 -18.67
C ILE A 31 -2.11 -4.34 -20.05
N LEU A 32 -3.03 -3.39 -20.20
CA LEU A 32 -3.25 -2.66 -21.46
C LEU A 32 -2.04 -1.82 -21.88
N ALA A 33 -1.32 -1.27 -20.90
CA ALA A 33 -0.14 -0.45 -21.11
C ALA A 33 1.15 -1.28 -21.26
N SER A 34 1.06 -2.61 -21.33
CA SER A 34 2.22 -3.51 -21.41
C SER A 34 2.16 -4.45 -22.60
N SER A 35 3.33 -4.91 -23.03
CA SER A 35 3.54 -5.90 -24.10
C SER A 35 3.53 -7.36 -23.61
N VAL A 36 2.84 -7.66 -22.50
CA VAL A 36 2.83 -8.98 -21.86
C VAL A 36 2.06 -10.02 -22.67
N SER A 37 2.48 -11.28 -22.56
CA SER A 37 1.77 -12.40 -23.18
C SER A 37 0.33 -12.54 -22.68
N TYR A 38 -0.57 -13.01 -23.55
CA TYR A 38 -1.99 -13.18 -23.22
C TYR A 38 -2.21 -14.05 -21.96
N TYR A 39 -1.39 -15.07 -21.75
CA TYR A 39 -1.50 -15.97 -20.60
C TYR A 39 -1.15 -15.27 -19.28
N SER A 40 -0.04 -14.55 -19.23
CA SER A 40 0.37 -13.80 -18.05
C SER A 40 -0.61 -12.66 -17.75
N GLY A 41 -1.07 -11.94 -18.78
CA GLY A 41 -2.12 -10.93 -18.64
C GLY A 41 -3.42 -11.51 -18.07
N PHE A 42 -3.84 -12.68 -18.55
CA PHE A 42 -5.00 -13.39 -17.99
C PHE A 42 -4.81 -13.74 -16.51
N LEU A 43 -3.64 -14.24 -16.10
CA LEU A 43 -3.37 -14.57 -14.70
C LEU A 43 -3.39 -13.33 -13.79
N ALA A 44 -2.87 -12.19 -14.25
CA ALA A 44 -2.93 -10.94 -13.51
C ALA A 44 -4.37 -10.43 -13.36
N LEU A 45 -5.19 -10.48 -14.43
CA LEU A 45 -6.62 -10.16 -14.34
C LEU A 45 -7.36 -11.12 -13.41
N PHE A 46 -7.12 -12.43 -13.54
CA PHE A 46 -7.72 -13.44 -12.69
C PHE A 46 -7.40 -13.18 -11.21
N SER A 47 -6.15 -12.85 -10.90
CA SER A 47 -5.72 -12.47 -9.54
C SER A 47 -6.48 -11.25 -9.01
N ALA A 48 -6.65 -10.21 -9.84
CA ALA A 48 -7.36 -9.00 -9.47
C ALA A 48 -8.88 -9.22 -9.29
N ILE A 49 -9.50 -10.03 -10.15
CA ILE A 49 -10.91 -10.42 -10.03
C ILE A 49 -11.12 -11.28 -8.78
N PHE A 50 -10.21 -12.22 -8.52
CA PHE A 50 -10.31 -13.06 -7.33
C PHE A 50 -10.19 -12.22 -6.06
N PHE A 51 -9.20 -11.32 -5.99
CA PHE A 51 -9.07 -10.34 -4.91
C PHE A 51 -10.37 -9.52 -4.72
N TYR A 52 -10.97 -9.04 -5.81
CA TYR A 52 -12.21 -8.28 -5.80
C TYR A 52 -13.36 -9.06 -5.14
N ILE A 53 -13.58 -10.31 -5.56
CA ILE A 53 -14.63 -11.17 -5.01
C ILE A 53 -14.36 -11.43 -3.53
N SER A 54 -13.12 -11.79 -3.18
CA SER A 54 -12.71 -12.05 -1.80
C SER A 54 -12.84 -10.84 -0.88
N PHE A 55 -12.63 -9.63 -1.39
CA PHE A 55 -12.88 -8.39 -0.65
C PHE A 55 -14.36 -8.23 -0.30
N ILE A 56 -15.26 -8.46 -1.25
CA ILE A 56 -16.71 -8.41 -0.99
C ILE A 56 -17.12 -9.47 0.03
N VAL A 57 -16.55 -10.67 -0.04
CA VAL A 57 -16.75 -11.72 0.97
C VAL A 57 -16.28 -11.23 2.35
N GLY A 58 -15.12 -10.58 2.43
CA GLY A 58 -14.62 -9.95 3.66
C GLY A 58 -15.57 -8.91 4.24
N GLU A 59 -16.12 -8.03 3.40
CA GLU A 59 -17.13 -7.06 3.86
C GLU A 59 -18.39 -7.74 4.41
N ARG A 60 -18.86 -8.82 3.77
CA ARG A 60 -20.01 -9.59 4.26
C ARG A 60 -19.70 -10.30 5.58
N LEU A 61 -18.49 -10.86 5.72
CA LEU A 61 -18.03 -11.49 6.95
C LEU A 61 -18.06 -10.54 8.15
N TYR A 62 -17.74 -9.25 7.96
CA TYR A 62 -17.86 -8.25 9.01
C TYR A 62 -19.28 -8.17 9.61
N TYR A 63 -20.32 -8.23 8.77
CA TYR A 63 -21.71 -8.21 9.21
C TYR A 63 -22.14 -9.55 9.83
N ILE A 64 -21.70 -10.68 9.26
CA ILE A 64 -21.97 -12.02 9.81
C ILE A 64 -21.38 -12.15 11.23
N LEU A 65 -20.19 -11.59 11.46
CA LEU A 65 -19.55 -11.54 12.77
C LEU A 65 -20.21 -10.52 13.73
N ASN A 66 -21.24 -9.79 13.28
CA ASN A 66 -21.95 -8.74 14.04
C ASN A 66 -20.98 -7.75 14.69
N LEU A 67 -19.96 -7.33 13.94
CA LEU A 67 -18.94 -6.36 14.40
C LEU A 67 -19.48 -4.91 14.35
N ASP A 68 -20.56 -4.67 13.61
CA ASP A 68 -21.26 -3.39 13.57
C ASP A 68 -21.88 -3.01 14.93
N ASP A 69 -22.34 -3.99 15.70
CA ASP A 69 -22.84 -3.80 17.06
C ASP A 69 -21.79 -3.21 18.02
N ILE A 70 -20.50 -3.45 17.79
CA ILE A 70 -19.42 -2.88 18.63
C ILE A 70 -19.45 -1.36 18.59
N SER A 71 -19.78 -0.80 17.42
CA SER A 71 -19.94 0.64 17.21
C SER A 71 -21.31 1.16 17.68
N LYS A 72 -22.37 0.33 17.62
CA LYS A 72 -23.78 0.71 17.86
C LYS A 72 -24.31 0.39 19.26
N TYR A 73 -23.49 -0.11 20.19
CA TYR A 73 -23.89 -0.54 21.55
C TYR A 73 -24.27 0.63 22.50
N SER A 74 -25.16 1.53 22.07
CA SER A 74 -25.75 2.59 22.89
C SER A 74 -27.25 2.43 23.13
N SER A 75 -27.91 1.44 22.52
CA SER A 75 -29.38 1.30 22.48
C SER A 75 -30.11 0.80 23.72
N ILE A 76 -29.97 -0.49 24.03
CA ILE A 76 -31.17 -1.25 24.41
C ILE A 76 -31.06 -1.98 25.76
N PHE A 77 -29.86 -2.22 26.31
CA PHE A 77 -29.73 -2.77 27.66
C PHE A 77 -28.56 -2.12 28.41
N ASN A 78 -28.87 -1.59 29.58
CA ASN A 78 -28.07 -0.67 30.42
C ASN A 78 -26.80 -1.26 31.07
N LEU A 79 -26.07 -2.20 30.43
CA LEU A 79 -25.00 -2.94 31.14
C LEU A 79 -23.62 -3.07 30.47
N LYS A 80 -23.37 -2.62 29.23
CA LYS A 80 -21.98 -2.60 28.69
C LYS A 80 -21.70 -1.36 27.84
N LYS A 81 -20.71 -0.55 28.25
CA LYS A 81 -20.31 0.69 27.53
C LYS A 81 -19.86 0.36 26.08
N PRO A 82 -20.29 1.14 25.07
CA PRO A 82 -19.80 0.99 23.70
C PRO A 82 -18.28 1.17 23.67
N TYR A 83 -17.59 0.39 22.83
CA TYR A 83 -16.16 0.62 22.62
C TYR A 83 -15.99 1.94 21.88
N LYS A 84 -15.63 3.00 22.61
CA LYS A 84 -15.25 4.28 22.02
C LYS A 84 -13.74 4.29 21.81
N PRO A 85 -13.25 4.31 20.56
CA PRO A 85 -11.82 4.40 20.30
C PRO A 85 -11.25 5.66 20.95
N ASN A 86 -10.16 5.51 21.70
CA ASN A 86 -9.51 6.64 22.37
C ASN A 86 -8.59 7.37 21.39
N TYR A 87 -9.15 8.31 20.64
CA TYR A 87 -8.43 9.10 19.64
C TYR A 87 -7.20 9.82 20.21
N SER A 88 -7.22 10.25 21.48
CA SER A 88 -6.05 10.89 22.11
C SER A 88 -4.88 9.92 22.26
N LYS A 89 -5.13 8.68 22.70
CA LYS A 89 -4.09 7.64 22.76
C LYS A 89 -3.58 7.28 21.37
N HIS A 90 -4.47 7.15 20.39
CA HIS A 90 -4.08 6.87 19.00
C HIS A 90 -3.21 7.98 18.41
N TYR A 91 -3.55 9.25 18.70
CA TYR A 91 -2.77 10.41 18.27
C TYR A 91 -1.38 10.43 18.91
N LYS A 92 -1.27 10.20 20.23
CA LYS A 92 0.03 10.10 20.92
C LYS A 92 0.89 8.96 20.38
N PHE A 93 0.27 7.81 20.08
CA PHE A 93 0.95 6.69 19.46
C PHE A 93 1.47 7.03 18.05
N GLY A 94 0.66 7.70 17.23
CA GLY A 94 1.09 8.17 15.92
C GLY A 94 2.27 9.15 15.99
N ILE A 95 2.26 10.10 16.94
CA ILE A 95 3.39 11.02 17.18
C ILE A 95 4.65 10.25 17.58
N LEU A 96 4.53 9.27 18.46
CA LEU A 96 5.67 8.45 18.90
C LEU A 96 6.31 7.72 17.71
N LEU A 97 5.49 7.12 16.83
CA LEU A 97 5.98 6.49 15.60
C LEU A 97 6.65 7.49 14.66
N MET A 98 6.10 8.69 14.50
CA MET A 98 6.72 9.74 13.71
C MET A 98 8.08 10.15 14.27
N PHE A 99 8.17 10.35 15.59
CA PHE A 99 9.42 10.73 16.25
C PHE A 99 10.51 9.69 16.04
N ILE A 100 10.18 8.41 16.21
CA ILE A 100 11.09 7.29 15.91
C ILE A 100 11.52 7.35 14.44
N GLY A 101 10.56 7.48 13.52
CA GLY A 101 10.86 7.56 12.08
C GLY A 101 11.84 8.68 11.73
N ILE A 102 11.59 9.91 12.21
CA ILE A 102 12.47 11.07 11.99
C ILE A 102 13.88 10.81 12.54
N LEU A 103 13.96 10.29 13.77
CA LEU A 103 15.23 10.02 14.44
C LEU A 103 16.08 9.01 13.66
N PHE A 104 15.47 7.96 13.11
CA PHE A 104 16.17 6.99 12.28
C PHE A 104 16.54 7.52 10.88
N ILE A 105 15.80 8.47 10.30
CA ILE A 105 16.26 9.19 9.09
C ILE A 105 17.59 9.89 9.38
N PHE A 106 17.70 10.60 10.50
CA PHE A 106 18.94 11.27 10.87
C PHE A 106 20.08 10.30 11.13
N PHE A 107 19.84 9.19 11.83
CA PHE A 107 20.88 8.18 12.05
C PHE A 107 21.38 7.52 10.76
N ASP A 108 20.49 7.29 9.80
CA ASP A 108 20.87 6.69 8.53
C ASP A 108 21.72 7.66 7.67
N ILE A 109 21.37 8.95 7.66
CA ILE A 109 22.21 10.00 7.03
C ILE A 109 23.57 10.11 7.73
N LEU A 110 23.61 10.08 9.07
CA LEU A 110 24.86 10.12 9.83
C LEU A 110 25.73 8.88 9.60
N TRP A 111 25.10 7.71 9.39
CA TRP A 111 25.79 6.46 9.10
C TRP A 111 26.48 6.50 7.74
N VAL A 112 25.75 6.93 6.70
CA VAL A 112 26.29 7.02 5.34
C VAL A 112 27.23 8.22 5.17
N ARG A 113 27.10 9.26 6.03
CA ARG A 113 27.83 10.54 5.98
C ARG A 113 27.60 11.38 4.71
N ASP A 114 26.69 10.93 3.87
CA ASP A 114 26.24 11.59 2.65
C ASP A 114 24.70 11.54 2.57
N ILE A 115 24.15 12.32 1.64
CA ILE A 115 22.70 12.36 1.39
C ILE A 115 22.39 11.53 0.13
N PRO A 116 21.70 10.38 0.27
CA PRO A 116 21.39 9.49 -0.86
C PRO A 116 20.59 10.11 -2.01
N LEU A 117 19.90 11.22 -1.75
CA LEU A 117 19.23 11.98 -2.80
C LEU A 117 20.21 12.60 -3.82
N PHE A 118 21.38 13.06 -3.37
CA PHE A 118 22.36 13.75 -4.22
C PHE A 118 23.41 12.81 -4.79
N ASP A 119 23.76 11.75 -4.06
CA ASP A 119 24.60 10.67 -4.57
C ASP A 119 23.86 9.32 -4.52
N PRO A 120 23.33 8.82 -5.64
CA PRO A 120 22.63 7.54 -5.70
C PRO A 120 23.49 6.33 -5.32
N THR A 121 24.82 6.43 -5.37
CA THR A 121 25.72 5.33 -5.01
C THR A 121 25.75 5.12 -3.49
N SER A 122 25.66 6.21 -2.73
CA SER A 122 25.61 6.21 -1.26
C SER A 122 24.42 5.40 -0.71
N ARG A 123 23.35 5.24 -1.51
CA ARG A 123 22.17 4.44 -1.18
C ARG A 123 22.50 2.96 -0.88
N ARG A 124 23.55 2.42 -1.48
CA ARG A 124 23.98 1.02 -1.26
C ARG A 124 24.54 0.80 0.15
N PHE A 125 24.98 1.86 0.81
CA PHE A 125 25.57 1.82 2.15
C PHE A 125 24.56 2.13 3.26
N LEU A 126 23.29 2.39 2.90
CA LEU A 126 22.23 2.61 3.89
C LEU A 126 22.03 1.37 4.74
N ASN A 127 21.76 1.61 6.02
CA ASN A 127 21.56 0.54 6.96
C ASN A 127 20.11 0.04 6.86
N VAL A 128 19.94 -1.24 6.52
CA VAL A 128 18.63 -1.86 6.28
C VAL A 128 17.68 -1.73 7.50
N PRO A 129 18.10 -2.00 8.75
CA PRO A 129 17.24 -1.75 9.90
C PRO A 129 16.91 -0.27 10.12
N PHE A 130 17.85 0.66 9.92
CA PHE A 130 17.58 2.09 10.09
C PHE A 130 16.59 2.62 9.06
N THR A 131 16.77 2.25 7.78
CA THR A 131 15.81 2.57 6.72
C THR A 131 14.41 2.03 7.03
N ALA A 132 14.28 0.79 7.50
CA ALA A 132 12.96 0.26 7.85
C ALA A 132 12.31 0.97 9.04
N LEU A 133 13.08 1.32 10.07
CA LEU A 133 12.58 2.12 11.19
C LEU A 133 12.21 3.55 10.77
N SER A 134 12.92 4.12 9.78
CA SER A 134 12.57 5.41 9.19
C SER A 134 11.18 5.40 8.56
N HIS A 135 10.75 4.25 8.01
CA HIS A 135 9.45 4.12 7.37
C HIS A 135 8.28 4.19 8.36
N LEU A 136 8.52 4.05 9.67
CA LEU A 136 7.51 4.28 10.70
C LEU A 136 6.94 5.71 10.66
N LEU A 137 7.68 6.66 10.07
CA LEU A 137 7.18 8.00 9.79
C LEU A 137 5.89 7.96 8.97
N LEU A 138 5.83 7.12 7.92
CA LEU A 138 4.68 7.02 7.03
C LEU A 138 3.45 6.58 7.82
N LEU A 139 3.60 5.47 8.56
CA LEU A 139 2.54 4.91 9.39
C LEU A 139 2.09 5.89 10.47
N GLY A 140 3.05 6.48 11.19
CA GLY A 140 2.79 7.43 12.27
C GLY A 140 1.99 8.65 11.78
N TRP A 141 2.40 9.23 10.65
CA TRP A 141 1.71 10.38 10.08
C TRP A 141 0.28 10.04 9.63
N ALA A 142 0.08 8.90 8.96
CA ALA A 142 -1.26 8.44 8.58
C ALA A 142 -2.18 8.26 9.80
N ILE A 143 -1.68 7.70 10.90
CA ILE A 143 -2.42 7.54 12.17
C ILE A 143 -2.74 8.90 12.81
N VAL A 144 -1.79 9.84 12.80
CA VAL A 144 -1.98 11.19 13.34
C VAL A 144 -3.12 11.91 12.61
N VAL A 145 -3.09 11.92 11.28
CA VAL A 145 -4.13 12.55 10.46
C VAL A 145 -5.48 11.85 10.65
N ALA A 146 -5.49 10.51 10.76
CA ALA A 146 -6.71 9.74 10.96
C ALA A 146 -7.32 9.92 12.35
N SER A 147 -6.50 10.21 13.37
CA SER A 147 -6.92 10.35 14.77
C SER A 147 -7.30 11.78 15.15
N ASN A 148 -6.71 12.78 14.51
CA ASN A 148 -7.02 14.18 14.79
C ASN A 148 -7.97 14.78 13.74
N LEU A 149 -9.27 14.72 14.06
CA LEU A 149 -10.35 15.18 13.18
C LEU A 149 -10.40 16.70 12.99
N SER A 150 -9.82 17.50 13.90
CA SER A 150 -9.85 18.96 13.83
C SER A 150 -8.69 19.58 13.06
N LEU A 151 -7.73 18.80 12.55
CA LEU A 151 -6.64 19.33 11.74
C LEU A 151 -7.15 19.92 10.41
N ASP A 152 -6.73 21.16 10.14
CA ASP A 152 -7.01 21.86 8.89
C ASP A 152 -6.40 21.13 7.68
N ARG A 153 -7.13 21.11 6.56
CA ARG A 153 -6.68 20.49 5.30
C ARG A 153 -5.34 21.04 4.82
N VAL A 154 -5.13 22.35 4.95
CA VAL A 154 -3.88 23.02 4.53
C VAL A 154 -2.70 22.53 5.37
N LYS A 155 -2.87 22.40 6.69
CA LYS A 155 -1.82 21.91 7.59
C LYS A 155 -1.46 20.45 7.28
N ILE A 156 -2.46 19.62 6.99
CA ILE A 156 -2.23 18.22 6.57
C ILE A 156 -1.35 18.20 5.32
N ILE A 157 -1.71 18.96 4.28
CA ILE A 157 -0.95 19.00 3.03
C ILE A 157 0.48 19.54 3.25
N LEU A 158 0.61 20.66 3.98
CA LEU A 158 1.91 21.28 4.25
C LEU A 158 2.86 20.34 4.99
N TYR A 159 2.41 19.72 6.09
CA TYR A 159 3.23 18.76 6.84
C TYR A 159 3.53 17.52 6.01
N SER A 160 2.61 17.07 5.16
CA SER A 160 2.85 15.95 4.25
C SER A 160 3.96 16.26 3.24
N ILE A 161 4.02 17.49 2.72
CA ILE A 161 5.10 17.94 1.84
C ILE A 161 6.43 17.94 2.60
N ILE A 162 6.47 18.47 3.83
CA ILE A 162 7.68 18.48 4.66
C ILE A 162 8.18 17.05 4.94
N PHE A 163 7.29 16.16 5.40
CA PHE A 163 7.64 14.76 5.67
C PHE A 163 8.03 14.01 4.41
N SER A 164 7.41 14.31 3.25
CA SER A 164 7.85 13.76 1.98
C SER A 164 9.27 14.20 1.61
N GLY A 165 9.63 15.46 1.89
CA GLY A 165 10.99 15.97 1.69
C GLY A 165 12.00 15.22 2.55
N LEU A 166 11.68 14.99 3.83
CA LEU A 166 12.54 14.22 4.74
C LEU A 166 12.77 12.79 4.27
N ILE A 167 11.71 12.07 3.85
CA ILE A 167 11.85 10.71 3.28
C ILE A 167 12.67 10.75 1.99
N MET A 168 12.47 11.78 1.17
CA MET A 168 13.15 11.91 -0.11
C MET A 168 14.67 12.08 0.04
N LEU A 169 15.18 12.59 1.18
CA LEU A 169 16.61 12.65 1.47
C LEU A 169 17.29 11.27 1.38
N LEU A 170 16.57 10.19 1.74
CA LEU A 170 17.04 8.81 1.64
C LEU A 170 16.97 8.25 0.20
N GLY A 171 16.48 9.02 -0.77
CA GLY A 171 16.39 8.62 -2.18
C GLY A 171 15.24 7.63 -2.50
N TYR A 172 14.31 7.40 -1.57
CA TYR A 172 13.17 6.48 -1.78
C TYR A 172 11.92 7.16 -2.34
N ARG A 173 11.82 7.20 -3.67
CA ARG A 173 10.66 7.77 -4.39
C ARG A 173 9.33 7.06 -4.10
N THR A 174 9.36 5.74 -3.96
CA THR A 174 8.16 4.93 -3.71
C THR A 174 7.51 5.27 -2.37
N ASN A 175 8.31 5.47 -1.33
CA ASN A 175 7.84 5.84 0.00
C ASN A 175 7.17 7.22 0.02
N VAL A 176 7.66 8.16 -0.78
CA VAL A 176 7.00 9.45 -0.99
C VAL A 176 5.60 9.27 -1.60
N MET A 177 5.46 8.42 -2.63
CA MET A 177 4.16 8.11 -3.22
C MET A 177 3.21 7.45 -2.23
N ILE A 178 3.71 6.49 -1.43
CA ILE A 178 2.92 5.81 -0.40
C ILE A 178 2.43 6.80 0.66
N LEU A 179 3.29 7.72 1.11
CA LEU A 179 2.91 8.77 2.04
C LEU A 179 1.74 9.58 1.47
N PHE A 180 1.90 10.17 0.29
CA PHE A 180 0.84 10.98 -0.33
C PHE A 180 -0.47 10.21 -0.55
N LEU A 181 -0.37 8.98 -1.07
CA LEU A 181 -1.53 8.15 -1.33
C LEU A 181 -2.26 7.76 -0.04
N SER A 182 -1.51 7.49 1.04
CA SER A 182 -2.07 7.11 2.34
C SER A 182 -2.83 8.27 2.98
N ILE A 183 -2.29 9.48 2.95
CA ILE A 183 -2.96 10.69 3.47
C ILE A 183 -4.21 11.00 2.64
N LEU A 184 -4.13 10.87 1.32
CA LEU A 184 -5.27 11.06 0.42
C LEU A 184 -6.38 10.05 0.75
N PHE A 185 -6.06 8.78 1.03
CA PHE A 185 -7.04 7.79 1.50
C PHE A 185 -7.60 8.11 2.88
N VAL A 186 -6.76 8.52 3.84
CA VAL A 186 -7.24 8.95 5.17
C VAL A 186 -8.23 10.11 5.02
N MET A 187 -7.91 11.13 4.22
CA MET A 187 -8.78 12.28 3.98
C MET A 187 -10.09 11.88 3.28
N TYR A 188 -10.01 10.95 2.33
CA TYR A 188 -11.18 10.44 1.60
C TYR A 188 -12.13 9.65 2.49
N TYR A 189 -11.61 8.63 3.20
CA TYR A 189 -12.43 7.76 4.03
C TYR A 189 -12.90 8.45 5.32
N SER A 190 -12.19 9.49 5.80
CA SER A 190 -12.67 10.37 6.87
C SER A 190 -13.69 11.42 6.42
N ASN A 191 -14.11 11.41 5.14
CA ASN A 191 -15.06 12.35 4.53
C ASN A 191 -14.60 13.82 4.52
N ARG A 192 -13.30 14.11 4.57
CA ARG A 192 -12.77 15.48 4.46
C ARG A 192 -12.68 15.98 3.02
N ILE A 193 -12.68 15.06 2.07
CA ILE A 193 -12.50 15.30 0.63
C ILE A 193 -13.61 14.57 -0.13
N LYS A 194 -14.18 15.22 -1.15
CA LYS A 194 -15.20 14.61 -2.03
C LYS A 194 -14.54 13.72 -3.10
N THR A 195 -15.29 12.79 -3.69
CA THR A 195 -14.80 11.94 -4.80
C THR A 195 -14.21 12.73 -5.96
N LYS A 196 -14.75 13.91 -6.29
CA LYS A 196 -14.19 14.77 -7.33
C LYS A 196 -12.80 15.30 -6.98
N GLU A 197 -12.62 15.76 -5.75
CA GLU A 197 -11.35 16.28 -5.24
C GLU A 197 -10.29 15.16 -5.11
N LEU A 198 -10.72 13.93 -4.80
CA LEU A 198 -9.87 12.73 -4.85
C LEU A 198 -9.29 12.53 -6.25
N ILE A 199 -10.14 12.57 -7.28
CA ILE A 199 -9.72 12.38 -8.68
C ILE A 199 -8.76 13.51 -9.11
N TYR A 200 -9.06 14.76 -8.77
CA TYR A 200 -8.18 15.89 -9.11
C TYR A 200 -6.83 15.83 -8.39
N SER A 201 -6.80 15.45 -7.11
CA SER A 201 -5.55 15.31 -6.35
C SER A 201 -4.72 14.13 -6.85
N ALA A 202 -5.33 12.99 -7.15
CA ALA A 202 -4.64 11.85 -7.75
C ALA A 202 -4.08 12.21 -9.14
N PHE A 203 -4.86 12.92 -9.97
CA PHE A 203 -4.42 13.39 -11.28
C PHE A 203 -3.27 14.41 -11.16
N GLY A 204 -3.33 15.31 -10.19
CA GLY A 204 -2.24 16.26 -9.90
C GLY A 204 -0.94 15.56 -9.53
N ILE A 205 -0.99 14.56 -8.63
CA ILE A 205 0.17 13.74 -8.27
C ILE A 205 0.71 13.01 -9.51
N PHE A 206 -0.17 12.43 -10.33
CA PHE A 206 0.22 11.75 -11.57
C PHE A 206 0.95 12.70 -12.54
N LEU A 207 0.46 13.92 -12.73
CA LEU A 207 1.04 14.90 -13.63
C LEU A 207 2.43 15.36 -13.16
N ILE A 208 2.60 15.57 -11.84
CA ILE A 208 3.91 15.88 -11.24
C ILE A 208 4.90 14.74 -11.48
N LEU A 209 4.49 13.48 -11.27
CA LEU A 209 5.35 12.32 -11.49
C LEU A 209 5.72 12.13 -12.96
N LEU A 210 4.77 12.38 -13.86
CA LEU A 210 4.98 12.33 -15.31
C LEU A 210 6.00 13.39 -15.73
N PHE A 211 5.84 14.63 -15.26
CA PHE A 211 6.76 15.73 -15.54
C PHE A 211 8.18 15.42 -15.04
N MET A 212 8.32 14.97 -13.78
CA MET A 212 9.60 14.54 -13.22
C MET A 212 10.26 13.43 -14.03
N SER A 213 9.46 12.51 -14.56
CA SER A 213 9.97 11.38 -15.33
C SER A 213 10.41 11.78 -16.74
N ILE A 214 9.70 12.70 -17.40
CA ILE A 214 10.11 13.27 -18.69
C ILE A 214 11.41 14.05 -18.55
N LEU A 215 11.51 14.92 -17.54
CA LEU A 215 12.75 15.67 -17.26
C LEU A 215 13.94 14.73 -17.10
N ARG A 216 13.75 13.62 -16.38
CA ARG A 216 14.79 12.61 -16.18
C ARG A 216 15.22 11.95 -17.50
N LEU A 217 14.28 11.56 -18.36
CA LEU A 217 14.62 10.97 -19.66
C LEU A 217 15.39 11.95 -20.54
N TYR A 218 15.01 13.23 -20.52
CA TYR A 218 15.70 14.28 -21.23
C TYR A 218 17.15 14.44 -20.74
N VAL A 219 17.37 14.44 -19.42
CA VAL A 219 18.71 14.54 -18.80
C VAL A 219 19.57 13.29 -19.09
N LEU A 220 18.97 12.10 -19.12
CA LEU A 220 19.69 10.83 -19.38
C LEU A 220 19.91 10.55 -20.86
N GLY A 221 19.39 11.38 -21.78
CA GLY A 221 19.50 11.17 -23.23
C GLY A 221 18.80 9.91 -23.74
N SER A 222 17.97 9.25 -22.93
CA SER A 222 17.23 8.05 -23.30
C SER A 222 15.88 8.42 -23.91
N GLY A 223 15.64 8.03 -25.17
CA GLY A 223 14.34 8.20 -25.81
C GLY A 223 13.27 7.26 -25.25
N GLY A 224 11.99 7.68 -25.30
CA GLY A 224 10.83 6.86 -24.95
C GLY A 224 9.81 7.55 -24.04
N ASN A 225 8.68 6.88 -23.77
CA ASN A 225 7.73 7.31 -22.75
C ASN A 225 8.10 6.66 -21.40
N PRO A 226 8.34 7.44 -20.33
CA PRO A 226 8.86 6.92 -19.07
C PRO A 226 7.86 6.03 -18.33
N ILE A 227 6.56 6.21 -18.59
CA ILE A 227 5.50 5.45 -17.94
C ILE A 227 5.38 4.08 -18.59
N PHE A 228 5.22 4.04 -19.92
CA PHE A 228 5.11 2.78 -20.65
C PHE A 228 6.37 1.93 -20.49
N SER A 229 7.56 2.51 -20.61
CA SER A 229 8.82 1.77 -20.41
C SER A 229 8.95 1.15 -19.01
N ARG A 230 8.44 1.81 -17.97
CA ARG A 230 8.48 1.30 -16.60
C ARG A 230 7.45 0.20 -16.38
N VAL A 231 6.23 0.40 -16.88
CA VAL A 231 5.17 -0.62 -16.86
C VAL A 231 5.65 -1.85 -17.62
N ASP A 232 6.11 -1.69 -18.87
CA ASP A 232 6.67 -2.77 -19.71
C ASP A 232 7.82 -3.51 -19.04
N LEU A 233 8.76 -2.80 -18.39
CA LEU A 233 9.85 -3.44 -17.68
C LEU A 233 9.31 -4.38 -16.58
N THR A 234 8.48 -3.86 -15.67
CA THR A 234 7.94 -4.67 -14.56
C THR A 234 7.07 -5.83 -15.03
N MET A 235 6.28 -5.59 -16.07
CA MET A 235 5.35 -6.55 -16.62
C MET A 235 6.06 -7.62 -17.50
N SER A 236 7.17 -7.30 -18.15
CA SER A 236 8.02 -8.29 -18.83
C SER A 236 8.73 -9.21 -17.84
N ILE A 237 9.20 -8.69 -16.70
CA ILE A 237 9.74 -9.52 -15.61
C ILE A 237 8.67 -10.47 -15.09
N PHE A 238 7.45 -9.98 -14.89
CA PHE A 238 6.32 -10.82 -14.53
C PHE A 238 6.07 -11.93 -15.56
N ASP A 239 6.10 -11.61 -16.86
CA ASP A 239 5.94 -12.61 -17.93
C ASP A 239 7.05 -13.68 -17.92
N ILE A 240 8.29 -13.29 -17.66
CA ILE A 240 9.42 -14.21 -17.49
C ILE A 240 9.19 -15.15 -16.31
N ILE A 241 8.74 -14.62 -15.16
CA ILE A 241 8.47 -15.43 -13.96
C ILE A 241 7.36 -16.45 -14.25
N VAL A 242 6.27 -16.03 -14.89
CA VAL A 242 5.16 -16.92 -15.24
C VAL A 242 5.59 -18.04 -16.19
N LYS A 243 6.43 -17.75 -17.18
CA LYS A 243 6.88 -18.73 -18.18
C LYS A 243 7.94 -19.69 -17.65
N ASN A 244 8.91 -19.18 -16.90
CA ASN A 244 10.14 -19.91 -16.60
C ASN A 244 10.29 -20.30 -15.12
N PHE A 245 9.59 -19.63 -14.20
CA PHE A 245 9.80 -19.78 -12.75
C PHE A 245 8.50 -20.05 -11.96
N ASN A 246 7.46 -20.53 -12.64
CA ASN A 246 6.16 -20.84 -12.03
C ASN A 246 6.30 -21.91 -10.93
N GLY A 247 6.14 -21.50 -9.66
CA GLY A 247 6.26 -22.37 -8.48
C GLY A 247 7.68 -22.88 -8.21
N MET A 248 8.70 -22.30 -8.84
CA MET A 248 10.07 -22.79 -8.72
C MET A 248 10.72 -22.40 -7.39
N PHE A 249 10.33 -21.25 -6.82
CA PHE A 249 10.99 -20.71 -5.64
C PHE A 249 10.48 -21.31 -4.31
N GLY A 250 9.32 -21.97 -4.30
CA GLY A 250 8.85 -22.74 -3.13
C GLY A 250 8.69 -21.92 -1.83
N GLY A 251 8.42 -20.62 -1.93
CA GLY A 251 8.33 -19.70 -0.78
C GLY A 251 9.62 -18.95 -0.46
N LEU A 252 10.72 -19.22 -1.19
CA LEU A 252 12.02 -18.62 -0.96
C LEU A 252 12.00 -17.09 -1.08
N LEU A 253 11.22 -16.51 -2.00
CA LEU A 253 11.13 -15.05 -2.12
C LEU A 253 10.53 -14.42 -0.86
N HIS A 254 9.45 -14.99 -0.32
CA HIS A 254 8.85 -14.51 0.94
C HIS A 254 9.76 -14.77 2.15
N TYR A 255 10.52 -15.88 2.18
CA TYR A 255 11.52 -16.11 3.22
C TYR A 255 12.68 -15.12 3.14
N CYS A 256 13.20 -14.84 1.95
CA CYS A 256 14.27 -13.87 1.72
C CYS A 256 13.85 -12.46 2.17
N ALA A 257 12.57 -12.10 2.08
CA ALA A 257 12.07 -10.85 2.62
C ALA A 257 12.38 -10.68 4.12
N VAL A 258 12.35 -11.77 4.89
CA VAL A 258 12.66 -11.76 6.33
C VAL A 258 14.15 -11.96 6.59
N TYR A 259 14.76 -12.98 5.98
CA TYR A 259 16.15 -13.34 6.25
C TYR A 259 17.15 -12.31 5.75
N SER A 260 16.80 -11.50 4.73
CA SER A 260 17.67 -10.42 4.26
C SER A 260 17.90 -9.32 5.29
N TYR A 261 16.93 -9.08 6.17
CA TYR A 261 17.09 -8.13 7.27
C TYR A 261 18.06 -8.60 8.35
N LEU A 262 18.19 -9.91 8.51
CA LEU A 262 19.15 -10.53 9.43
C LEU A 262 20.54 -10.68 8.79
N GLY A 263 20.71 -10.27 7.53
CA GLY A 263 21.95 -10.46 6.77
C GLY A 263 22.22 -11.92 6.36
N LEU A 264 21.22 -12.80 6.48
CA LEU A 264 21.36 -14.24 6.24
C LEU A 264 21.09 -14.63 4.78
N SER A 265 20.46 -13.76 4.00
CA SER A 265 20.10 -14.00 2.60
C SER A 265 20.17 -12.72 1.79
N PRO A 266 20.45 -12.76 0.48
CA PRO A 266 20.15 -11.64 -0.41
C PRO A 266 18.66 -11.30 -0.38
N GLY A 267 18.33 -10.02 -0.59
CA GLY A 267 16.95 -9.56 -0.67
C GLY A 267 16.19 -10.20 -1.84
N PRO A 268 14.85 -10.32 -1.75
CA PRO A 268 14.04 -11.03 -2.74
C PRO A 268 14.19 -10.48 -4.17
N ARG A 269 14.35 -9.16 -4.31
CA ARG A 269 14.58 -8.48 -5.60
C ARG A 269 15.93 -8.85 -6.23
N THR A 270 16.94 -9.10 -5.40
CA THR A 270 18.26 -9.55 -5.84
C THR A 270 18.22 -11.02 -6.25
N VAL A 271 17.49 -11.85 -5.51
CA VAL A 271 17.30 -13.27 -5.85
C VAL A 271 16.66 -13.41 -7.22
N ILE A 272 15.60 -12.67 -7.51
CA ILE A 272 14.94 -12.71 -8.83
C ILE A 272 15.87 -12.20 -9.93
N ALA A 273 16.58 -11.11 -9.70
CA ALA A 273 17.53 -10.58 -10.67
C ALA A 273 18.61 -11.60 -11.06
N ASN A 274 19.21 -12.25 -10.06
CA ASN A 274 20.22 -13.28 -10.27
C ASN A 274 19.67 -14.50 -11.03
N ASN A 275 18.44 -14.94 -10.73
CA ASN A 275 17.81 -16.06 -11.43
C ASN A 275 17.44 -15.74 -12.88
N ILE A 276 17.18 -14.47 -13.21
CA ILE A 276 16.95 -14.01 -14.59
C ILE A 276 18.29 -13.72 -15.32
N GLY A 277 19.43 -13.91 -14.65
CA GLY A 277 20.77 -13.71 -15.23
C GLY A 277 21.29 -12.27 -15.18
N VAL A 278 20.63 -11.39 -14.41
CA VAL A 278 21.04 -9.99 -14.24
C VAL A 278 21.76 -9.85 -12.90
N TYR A 279 23.08 -10.02 -12.92
CA TYR A 279 23.93 -9.90 -11.74
C TYR A 279 24.20 -8.44 -11.36
N GLY A 280 24.26 -8.15 -10.05
CA GLY A 280 24.60 -6.81 -9.53
C GLY A 280 23.47 -5.78 -9.63
N ALA A 281 22.27 -6.19 -10.07
CA ALA A 281 21.08 -5.36 -10.09
C ALA A 281 20.00 -5.93 -9.15
N THR A 282 19.01 -5.10 -8.81
CA THR A 282 17.81 -5.52 -8.10
C THR A 282 16.62 -5.36 -9.03
N ILE A 283 15.86 -6.44 -9.22
CA ILE A 283 14.69 -6.45 -10.09
C ILE A 283 13.45 -6.66 -9.24
N THR A 284 12.47 -5.75 -9.36
CA THR A 284 11.22 -5.81 -8.60
C THR A 284 10.21 -6.71 -9.31
N PRO A 285 9.74 -7.80 -8.68
CA PRO A 285 8.58 -8.50 -9.20
C PRO A 285 7.31 -7.70 -8.90
N THR A 286 6.30 -7.81 -9.76
CA THR A 286 4.94 -7.40 -9.41
C THR A 286 4.41 -8.25 -8.25
N ILE A 287 3.38 -7.78 -7.55
CA ILE A 287 2.70 -8.58 -6.51
C ILE A 287 2.26 -9.96 -7.05
N PHE A 288 1.85 -10.03 -8.31
CA PHE A 288 1.48 -11.28 -8.98
C PHE A 288 2.69 -12.18 -9.22
N GLY A 289 3.80 -11.61 -9.72
CA GLY A 289 5.03 -12.35 -10.00
C GLY A 289 5.64 -12.98 -8.75
N ALA A 290 5.64 -12.26 -7.63
CA ALA A 290 6.12 -12.80 -6.36
C ALA A 290 5.37 -14.06 -5.93
N VAL A 291 4.03 -14.04 -6.02
CA VAL A 291 3.17 -15.17 -5.62
C VAL A 291 3.31 -16.33 -6.57
N ILE A 292 3.29 -16.08 -7.89
CA ILE A 292 3.42 -17.15 -8.89
C ILE A 292 4.81 -17.76 -8.87
N GLY A 293 5.86 -16.96 -8.65
CA GLY A 293 7.21 -17.47 -8.53
C GLY A 293 7.36 -18.44 -7.35
N ASP A 294 6.81 -18.09 -6.18
CA ASP A 294 6.94 -18.90 -4.97
C ASP A 294 5.98 -20.10 -4.92
N TYR A 295 4.71 -19.89 -5.23
CA TYR A 295 3.65 -20.87 -4.97
C TYR A 295 2.94 -21.36 -6.23
N GLY A 296 3.41 -20.92 -7.39
CA GLY A 296 2.82 -21.24 -8.68
C GLY A 296 1.49 -20.54 -8.93
N THR A 297 0.89 -20.83 -10.08
CA THR A 297 -0.40 -20.27 -10.49
C THR A 297 -1.54 -20.61 -9.52
N ILE A 298 -1.49 -21.77 -8.88
CA ILE A 298 -2.48 -22.18 -7.88
C ILE A 298 -2.39 -21.30 -6.62
N GLY A 299 -1.20 -20.80 -6.29
CA GLY A 299 -0.95 -19.91 -5.15
C GLY A 299 -1.71 -18.57 -5.20
N ILE A 300 -2.17 -18.15 -6.39
CA ILE A 300 -3.00 -16.96 -6.57
C ILE A 300 -4.26 -17.02 -5.71
N ILE A 301 -4.93 -18.18 -5.68
CA ILE A 301 -6.21 -18.36 -4.98
C ILE A 301 -6.07 -18.11 -3.47
N PRO A 302 -5.24 -18.87 -2.72
CA PRO A 302 -5.12 -18.64 -1.28
C PRO A 302 -4.56 -17.25 -0.97
N TYR A 303 -3.57 -16.76 -1.75
CA TYR A 303 -2.94 -15.48 -1.47
C TYR A 303 -3.90 -14.29 -1.62
N PHE A 304 -4.48 -14.10 -2.82
CA PHE A 304 -5.41 -13.00 -3.06
C PHE A 304 -6.76 -13.22 -2.37
N GLY A 305 -7.11 -14.47 -2.08
CA GLY A 305 -8.27 -14.83 -1.27
C GLY A 305 -8.17 -14.32 0.16
N ILE A 306 -7.10 -14.72 0.87
CA ILE A 306 -6.85 -14.30 2.25
C ILE A 306 -6.65 -12.79 2.31
N LEU A 307 -5.84 -12.23 1.40
CA LEU A 307 -5.57 -10.80 1.33
C LEU A 307 -6.85 -9.98 1.09
N GLY A 308 -7.71 -10.44 0.18
CA GLY A 308 -9.00 -9.82 -0.13
C GLY A 308 -9.94 -9.85 1.07
N ILE A 309 -10.14 -11.02 1.68
CA ILE A 309 -11.00 -11.17 2.86
C ILE A 309 -10.50 -10.28 4.01
N PHE A 310 -9.19 -10.31 4.28
CA PHE A 310 -8.57 -9.50 5.32
C PHE A 310 -8.82 -8.00 5.10
N LEU A 311 -8.51 -7.48 3.90
CA LEU A 311 -8.69 -6.06 3.60
C LEU A 311 -10.17 -5.65 3.56
N GLY A 312 -11.07 -6.55 3.14
CA GLY A 312 -12.52 -6.31 3.15
C GLY A 312 -13.09 -6.18 4.56
N ILE A 313 -12.68 -7.05 5.48
CA ILE A 313 -13.03 -6.94 6.91
C ILE A 313 -12.43 -5.65 7.49
N PHE A 314 -11.15 -5.40 7.23
CA PHE A 314 -10.44 -4.27 7.81
C PHE A 314 -10.98 -2.93 7.32
N TYR A 315 -11.42 -2.85 6.07
CA TYR A 315 -12.12 -1.69 5.52
C TYR A 315 -13.32 -1.31 6.37
N LYS A 316 -14.20 -2.26 6.68
CA LYS A 316 -15.41 -2.02 7.49
C LYS A 316 -15.08 -1.64 8.93
N ILE A 317 -14.06 -2.25 9.53
CA ILE A 317 -13.54 -1.87 10.85
C ILE A 317 -12.99 -0.43 10.82
N SER A 318 -12.25 -0.07 9.77
CA SER A 318 -11.67 1.27 9.64
C SER A 318 -12.73 2.36 9.45
N GLU A 319 -13.82 2.05 8.73
CA GLU A 319 -14.95 2.94 8.51
C GLU A 319 -15.73 3.19 9.81
N SER A 320 -15.88 2.16 10.65
CA SER A 320 -16.63 2.26 11.91
C SER A 320 -15.83 2.86 13.07
N LEU A 321 -14.57 2.46 13.26
CA LEU A 321 -13.76 2.87 14.42
C LEU A 321 -12.83 4.06 14.15
N LYS A 322 -12.43 4.33 12.90
CA LYS A 322 -11.51 5.41 12.52
C LYS A 322 -10.20 5.42 13.36
N GLY A 323 -9.47 6.54 13.40
CA GLY A 323 -8.24 6.67 14.17
C GLY A 323 -7.13 5.75 13.65
N ILE A 324 -6.52 4.96 14.54
CA ILE A 324 -5.44 4.02 14.18
C ILE A 324 -5.86 3.03 13.10
N TYR A 325 -7.10 2.50 13.16
CA TYR A 325 -7.62 1.56 12.18
C TYR A 325 -7.66 2.16 10.77
N LEU A 326 -8.07 3.44 10.66
CA LEU A 326 -8.11 4.15 9.39
C LEU A 326 -6.72 4.52 8.88
N GLY A 327 -5.82 4.95 9.76
CA GLY A 327 -4.43 5.25 9.39
C GLY A 327 -3.71 4.02 8.84
N VAL A 328 -3.79 2.89 9.55
CA VAL A 328 -3.19 1.62 9.13
C VAL A 328 -3.85 1.11 7.85
N TYR A 329 -5.18 1.08 7.76
CA TYR A 329 -5.87 0.66 6.53
C TYR A 329 -5.44 1.46 5.31
N SER A 330 -5.30 2.79 5.45
CA SER A 330 -4.89 3.66 4.35
C SER A 330 -3.47 3.35 3.87
N ILE A 331 -2.54 3.07 4.78
CA ILE A 331 -1.18 2.60 4.46
C ILE A 331 -1.23 1.28 3.68
N LEU A 332 -1.99 0.29 4.17
CA LEU A 332 -2.10 -1.01 3.51
C LEU A 332 -2.65 -0.91 2.10
N VAL A 333 -3.69 -0.10 1.89
CA VAL A 333 -4.24 0.13 0.54
C VAL A 333 -3.22 0.84 -0.35
N SER A 334 -2.46 1.80 0.18
CA SER A 334 -1.41 2.45 -0.60
C SER A 334 -0.32 1.48 -1.04
N TYR A 335 0.17 0.63 -0.14
CA TYR A 335 1.14 -0.42 -0.49
C TYR A 335 0.56 -1.47 -1.44
N LEU A 336 -0.73 -1.82 -1.32
CA LEU A 336 -1.38 -2.73 -2.26
C LEU A 336 -1.36 -2.18 -3.70
N LEU A 337 -1.76 -0.91 -3.88
CA LEU A 337 -1.83 -0.30 -5.20
C LEU A 337 -0.45 -0.09 -5.82
N VAL A 338 0.52 0.34 -5.02
CA VAL A 338 1.92 0.50 -5.47
C VAL A 338 2.58 -0.87 -5.70
N GLY A 339 2.19 -1.89 -4.93
CA GLY A 339 2.67 -3.27 -5.04
C GLY A 339 2.34 -3.94 -6.37
N ILE A 340 1.37 -3.43 -7.14
CA ILE A 340 1.15 -3.85 -8.53
C ILE A 340 2.45 -3.70 -9.34
N GLU A 341 3.21 -2.63 -9.09
CA GLU A 341 4.47 -2.34 -9.77
C GLU A 341 5.68 -2.92 -9.03
N THR A 342 5.77 -2.70 -7.71
CA THR A 342 7.01 -2.94 -6.95
C THR A 342 7.01 -4.22 -6.10
N GLY A 343 5.88 -4.93 -6.06
CA GLY A 343 5.65 -6.06 -5.17
C GLY A 343 5.49 -5.64 -3.69
N ILE A 344 5.16 -6.61 -2.83
CA ILE A 344 4.99 -6.45 -1.38
C ILE A 344 6.00 -7.35 -0.63
N LEU A 345 7.28 -7.30 -1.05
CA LEU A 345 8.34 -8.19 -0.55
C LEU A 345 9.34 -7.48 0.39
N ASP A 346 9.03 -6.26 0.81
CA ASP A 346 9.85 -5.53 1.78
C ASP A 346 9.32 -5.84 3.20
N LEU A 347 10.20 -6.14 4.16
CA LEU A 347 9.83 -6.63 5.51
C LEU A 347 8.95 -5.63 6.26
N ASP A 348 9.28 -4.35 6.18
CA ASP A 348 8.51 -3.26 6.81
C ASP A 348 7.06 -3.27 6.33
N VAL A 349 6.84 -3.56 5.05
CA VAL A 349 5.49 -3.69 4.48
C VAL A 349 4.78 -4.92 5.02
N ILE A 350 5.47 -6.06 5.08
CA ILE A 350 4.93 -7.29 5.69
C ILE A 350 4.54 -7.04 7.15
N LEU A 351 5.37 -6.31 7.90
CA LEU A 351 5.08 -5.92 9.28
C LEU A 351 3.86 -5.01 9.40
N TYR A 352 3.63 -4.09 8.44
CA TYR A 352 2.40 -3.29 8.42
C TYR A 352 1.16 -4.16 8.18
N TYR A 353 1.21 -5.10 7.24
CA TYR A 353 0.12 -6.05 7.01
C TYR A 353 -0.15 -6.90 8.25
N PHE A 354 0.90 -7.38 8.91
CA PHE A 354 0.78 -8.12 10.17
C PHE A 354 0.17 -7.26 11.28
N PHE A 355 0.60 -6.00 11.42
CA PHE A 355 0.03 -5.06 12.39
C PHE A 355 -1.47 -4.81 12.13
N GLY A 356 -1.88 -4.64 10.88
CA GLY A 356 -3.28 -4.56 10.49
C GLY A 356 -4.07 -5.82 10.83
N LEU A 357 -3.49 -7.00 10.63
CA LEU A 357 -4.08 -8.29 10.99
C LEU A 357 -4.29 -8.41 12.51
N VAL A 358 -3.29 -8.04 13.31
CA VAL A 358 -3.39 -7.99 14.78
C VAL A 358 -4.52 -7.05 15.22
N LEU A 359 -4.66 -5.88 14.59
CA LEU A 359 -5.76 -4.95 14.88
C LEU A 359 -7.13 -5.55 14.54
N CYS A 360 -7.26 -6.26 13.41
CA CYS A 360 -8.48 -7.00 13.07
C CYS A 360 -8.82 -8.06 14.11
N ILE A 361 -7.85 -8.92 14.47
CA ILE A 361 -8.04 -9.97 15.48
C ILE A 361 -8.42 -9.35 16.82
N TYR A 362 -7.77 -8.26 17.23
CA TYR A 362 -8.08 -7.56 18.47
C TYR A 362 -9.55 -7.10 18.52
N VAL A 363 -10.08 -6.53 17.43
CA VAL A 363 -11.50 -6.12 17.36
C VAL A 363 -12.45 -7.32 17.41
N ILE A 364 -12.10 -8.43 16.75
CA ILE A 364 -12.88 -9.67 16.77
C ILE A 364 -12.88 -10.27 18.19
N LEU A 365 -11.72 -10.34 18.85
CA LEU A 365 -11.60 -10.83 20.22
C LEU A 365 -12.35 -9.96 21.22
N LEU A 366 -12.27 -8.63 21.08
CA LEU A 366 -13.04 -7.70 21.90
C LEU A 366 -14.55 -7.96 21.81
N ARG A 367 -15.04 -8.42 20.65
CA ARG A 367 -16.45 -8.82 20.49
C ARG A 367 -16.76 -10.12 21.22
N ILE A 368 -15.91 -11.13 21.04
CA ILE A 368 -16.08 -12.45 21.67
C ILE A 368 -16.07 -12.32 23.19
N LEU A 369 -15.13 -11.56 23.75
CA LEU A 369 -14.99 -11.31 25.20
C LEU A 369 -16.15 -10.47 25.78
N LYS A 370 -16.88 -9.72 24.95
CA LYS A 370 -18.00 -8.87 25.39
C LYS A 370 -19.37 -9.53 25.24
N ARG A 371 -19.51 -10.58 24.42
CA ARG A 371 -20.63 -11.52 24.55
C ARG A 371 -20.53 -12.16 25.93
#